data_AF-A0A1V1WXD0-F1
#
_entry.id   AF-A0A1V1WXD0-F1
#
_cell.length_a   1.000
_cell.length_b   1.000
_cell.length_c   1.000
_cell.angle_alpha   90.00
_cell.angle_beta   90.00
_cell.angle_gamma   90.00
#
_symmetry.space_group_name_H-M   'P 1'
#
loop_
_entity.id
_entity.type
_entity.pdbx_description
1 polymer ?
#
loop_
_entity_poly.entity_id
_entity_poly.type
_entity_poly.pdbx_seq_one_letter_code
_entity_poly.pdbx_strand_id
1 'polypeptide(L)'
;MSESQSHKRAKSRAPGKTEVPISRNRRLDSATAKTATEVERNRPNLDKAASRLKASGRPRRVLQVPQPLMKDAAKAMRNKGVSGTIKNISGTKRISVRKK
;
A
#
# COMPACT_ATOMS: atom_id res chain seq x y z
N MET A 1 3.01 -20.40 6.64
CA MET A 1 3.63 -19.56 5.61
C MET A 1 4.31 -18.38 6.28
N SER A 2 5.63 -18.25 6.16
CA SER A 2 6.38 -17.15 6.78
C SER A 2 6.38 -15.93 5.85
N GLU A 3 6.25 -14.75 6.45
CA GLU A 3 6.41 -13.48 5.76
C GLU A 3 7.87 -13.36 5.25
N SER A 4 8.04 -13.11 3.94
CA SER A 4 9.38 -13.00 3.34
C SER A 4 10.18 -11.87 4.00
N GLN A 5 11.48 -12.08 4.26
CA GLN A 5 12.38 -11.04 4.81
C GLN A 5 12.34 -9.74 4.00
N SER A 6 12.14 -9.88 2.70
CA SER A 6 12.01 -8.76 1.77
C SER A 6 10.77 -7.91 2.07
N HIS A 7 9.65 -8.52 2.46
CA HIS A 7 8.43 -7.83 2.88
C HIS A 7 8.65 -7.10 4.21
N LYS A 8 9.30 -7.75 5.19
CA LYS A 8 9.71 -7.11 6.45
C LYS A 8 10.60 -5.88 6.23
N ARG A 9 11.56 -5.93 5.29
CA ARG A 9 12.42 -4.78 4.93
C ARG A 9 11.65 -3.63 4.27
N ALA A 10 10.64 -3.94 3.46
CA ALA A 10 9.81 -2.92 2.84
C ALA A 10 8.89 -2.25 3.88
N LYS A 11 8.36 -3.02 4.84
CA LYS A 11 7.64 -2.51 6.00
C LYS A 11 8.49 -1.56 6.85
N SER A 12 9.72 -1.93 7.17
CA SER A 12 10.60 -1.09 7.99
C SER A 12 11.04 0.22 7.29
N ARG A 13 11.06 0.23 5.95
CA ARG A 13 11.31 1.44 5.15
C ARG A 13 10.09 2.35 5.02
N ALA A 14 8.89 1.88 5.37
CA ALA A 14 7.68 2.67 5.31
C ALA A 14 7.58 3.61 6.53
N PRO A 15 7.18 4.88 6.32
CA PRO A 15 7.16 5.87 7.39
C PRO A 15 6.02 5.60 8.38
N GLY A 16 6.35 5.56 9.68
CA GLY A 16 5.38 5.51 10.77
C GLY A 16 5.45 4.24 11.62
N LYS A 17 4.41 4.03 12.45
CA LYS A 17 4.27 2.80 13.22
C LYS A 17 3.94 1.66 12.26
N THR A 18 4.65 0.54 12.39
CA THR A 18 4.36 -0.68 11.65
C THR A 18 3.16 -1.42 12.24
N GLU A 19 2.41 -2.16 11.42
CA GLU A 19 1.28 -3.01 11.84
C GLU A 19 0.12 -2.29 12.54
N VAL A 20 -0.25 -1.12 12.01
CA VAL A 20 -1.30 -0.30 12.63
C VAL A 20 -2.68 -0.96 12.43
N PRO A 21 -3.42 -1.27 13.50
CA PRO A 21 -4.76 -1.81 13.38
C PRO A 21 -5.68 -0.81 12.68
N ILE A 22 -6.56 -1.35 11.84
CA ILE A 22 -7.66 -0.64 11.19
C ILE A 22 -8.97 -1.39 11.50
N SER A 23 -10.09 -0.71 11.26
CA SER A 23 -11.42 -1.26 11.52
C SER A 23 -11.62 -2.65 10.89
N ARG A 24 -12.40 -3.47 11.62
CA ARG A 24 -12.73 -4.86 11.29
C ARG A 24 -11.56 -5.85 11.40
N ASN A 25 -10.76 -5.74 12.46
CA ASN A 25 -9.64 -6.64 12.77
C ASN A 25 -8.60 -6.78 11.63
N ARG A 26 -8.41 -5.71 10.85
CA ARG A 26 -7.41 -5.66 9.77
C ARG A 26 -6.22 -4.82 10.24
N ARG A 27 -5.08 -4.94 9.58
CA ARG A 27 -3.87 -4.14 9.87
C ARG A 27 -3.33 -3.50 8.59
N LEU A 28 -2.80 -2.29 8.71
CA LEU A 28 -1.95 -1.64 7.70
C LEU A 28 -0.50 -1.99 7.98
N ASP A 29 0.28 -2.17 6.93
CA ASP A 29 1.71 -2.44 7.08
C ASP A 29 2.47 -1.32 7.80
N SER A 30 2.16 -0.06 7.50
CA SER A 30 2.69 1.09 8.24
C SER A 30 1.77 2.30 8.14
N ALA A 31 1.64 3.08 9.21
CA ALA A 31 0.88 4.32 9.17
C ALA A 31 1.40 5.41 10.13
N THR A 32 1.22 6.66 9.70
CA THR A 32 1.34 7.87 10.53
C THR A 32 -0.04 8.53 10.66
N ALA A 33 -0.14 9.67 11.37
CA ALA A 33 -1.39 10.43 11.42
C ALA A 33 -1.90 10.84 10.03
N LYS A 34 -1.00 11.12 9.08
CA LYS A 34 -1.34 11.65 7.74
C LYS A 34 -1.19 10.65 6.59
N THR A 35 -0.37 9.62 6.78
CA THR A 35 0.00 8.69 5.69
C THR A 35 -0.33 7.25 6.05
N ALA A 36 -1.07 6.56 5.19
CA ALA A 36 -1.19 5.09 5.20
C ALA A 36 -0.24 4.49 4.16
N THR A 37 0.51 3.47 4.54
CA THR A 37 1.37 2.71 3.63
C THR A 37 1.02 1.22 3.69
N GLU A 38 0.84 0.62 2.52
CA GLU A 38 0.71 -0.83 2.34
C GLU A 38 1.81 -1.34 1.42
N VAL A 39 2.36 -2.50 1.72
CA VAL A 39 3.35 -3.19 0.90
C VAL A 39 2.76 -4.49 0.41
N GLU A 40 2.52 -4.59 -0.91
CA GLU A 40 1.98 -5.81 -1.50
C GLU A 40 2.90 -6.34 -2.59
N ARG A 41 3.22 -7.64 -2.51
CA ARG A 41 4.12 -8.32 -3.44
C ARG A 41 3.39 -9.26 -4.38
N ASN A 42 2.14 -9.60 -4.05
CA ASN A 42 1.35 -10.57 -4.79
C ASN A 42 0.21 -9.86 -5.56
N ARG A 43 0.17 -10.07 -6.87
CA ARG A 43 -0.88 -9.56 -7.77
C ARG A 43 -2.31 -9.80 -7.27
N PRO A 44 -2.71 -10.99 -6.77
CA PRO A 44 -4.09 -11.23 -6.33
C PRO A 44 -4.50 -10.42 -5.08
N ASN A 45 -3.55 -9.89 -4.32
CA ASN A 45 -3.83 -9.15 -3.09
C ASN A 45 -3.90 -7.64 -3.30
N LEU A 46 -3.63 -7.12 -4.50
CA LEU A 46 -3.60 -5.68 -4.78
C LEU A 46 -4.95 -5.00 -4.48
N ASP A 47 -6.06 -5.67 -4.79
CA ASP A 47 -7.40 -5.15 -4.48
C ASP A 47 -7.67 -5.07 -2.98
N LYS A 48 -7.15 -6.03 -2.20
CA LYS A 48 -7.25 -6.03 -0.74
C LYS A 48 -6.42 -4.89 -0.17
N ALA A 49 -5.19 -4.70 -0.65
CA ALA A 49 -4.32 -3.60 -0.23
C ALA A 49 -4.95 -2.24 -0.54
N ALA A 50 -5.49 -2.03 -1.74
CA ALA A 50 -6.21 -0.80 -2.09
C ALA A 50 -7.43 -0.58 -1.17
N SER A 51 -8.16 -1.64 -0.85
CA SER A 51 -9.32 -1.57 0.06
C SER A 51 -8.91 -1.21 1.50
N ARG A 52 -7.77 -1.70 1.99
CA ARG A 52 -7.21 -1.31 3.30
C ARG A 52 -6.77 0.15 3.32
N LEU A 53 -6.11 0.62 2.26
CA LEU A 53 -5.74 2.03 2.09
C LEU A 53 -6.98 2.93 2.07
N LYS A 54 -8.07 2.51 1.42
CA LYS A 54 -9.36 3.24 1.46
C LYS A 54 -9.89 3.34 2.89
N ALA A 55 -9.95 2.20 3.57
CA ALA A 55 -10.47 2.09 4.93
C ALA A 55 -9.63 2.84 5.96
N SER A 56 -8.36 3.12 5.65
CA SER A 56 -7.48 3.88 6.54
C SER A 56 -7.97 5.30 6.84
N GLY A 57 -8.84 5.88 5.99
CA GLY A 57 -9.34 7.25 6.13
C GLY A 57 -8.27 8.34 5.95
N ARG A 58 -7.00 7.96 5.77
CA ARG A 58 -5.87 8.91 5.75
C ARG A 58 -5.81 9.68 4.43
N PRO A 59 -5.38 10.96 4.48
CA PRO A 59 -5.32 11.81 3.29
C PRO A 59 -4.22 11.37 2.31
N ARG A 60 -3.05 10.94 2.81
CA ARG A 60 -1.96 10.41 1.98
C ARG A 60 -1.99 8.89 2.02
N ARG A 61 -2.04 8.24 0.86
CA ARG A 61 -2.07 6.78 0.74
C ARG A 61 -0.94 6.34 -0.18
N VAL A 62 -0.16 5.38 0.27
CA VAL A 62 1.00 4.87 -0.44
C VAL A 62 0.90 3.36 -0.58
N LEU A 63 0.97 2.85 -1.81
CA LEU A 63 1.03 1.43 -2.09
C LEU A 63 2.41 1.09 -2.65
N GLN A 64 3.21 0.30 -1.92
CA GLN A 64 4.50 -0.17 -2.38
C GLN A 64 4.36 -1.55 -3.00
N VAL A 65 4.86 -1.72 -4.23
CA VAL A 65 4.76 -2.98 -4.97
C VAL A 65 6.05 -3.29 -5.73
N PRO A 66 6.30 -4.55 -6.15
CA PRO A 66 7.30 -4.85 -7.16
C PRO A 66 7.07 -4.04 -8.44
N GLN A 67 8.15 -3.61 -9.10
CA GLN A 67 8.06 -2.78 -10.31
C GLN A 67 7.13 -3.35 -11.42
N PRO A 68 7.13 -4.67 -11.70
CA PRO A 68 6.23 -5.25 -12.72
C PRO A 68 4.74 -5.07 -12.38
N LEU A 69 4.39 -5.02 -11.10
CA LEU A 69 3.01 -4.94 -10.61
C LEU A 69 2.48 -3.50 -10.49
N MET A 70 3.30 -2.48 -10.77
CA MET A 70 2.90 -1.08 -10.60
C MET A 70 1.69 -0.69 -11.45
N LYS A 71 1.60 -1.20 -12.69
CA LYS A 71 0.46 -0.92 -13.58
C LYS A 71 -0.83 -1.55 -13.06
N ASP A 72 -0.76 -2.79 -12.59
CA ASP A 72 -1.89 -3.49 -12.01
C ASP A 72 -2.35 -2.84 -10.71
N ALA A 73 -1.40 -2.41 -9.86
CA ALA A 73 -1.69 -1.68 -8.63
C ALA A 73 -2.43 -0.36 -8.93
N ALA A 74 -2.07 0.33 -10.01
CA ALA A 74 -2.75 1.55 -10.44
C ALA A 74 -4.19 1.26 -10.87
N LYS A 75 -4.42 0.17 -11.60
CA LYS A 75 -5.76 -0.29 -11.98
C LYS A 75 -6.59 -0.64 -10.74
N ALA A 76 -6.05 -1.41 -9.81
CA ALA A 76 -6.72 -1.78 -8.56
C ALA A 76 -7.11 -0.54 -7.72
N MET A 77 -6.20 0.42 -7.53
CA MET A 77 -6.49 1.67 -6.82
C MET A 77 -7.59 2.48 -7.50
N ARG A 78 -7.54 2.62 -8.84
CA ARG A 78 -8.59 3.31 -9.61
C ARG A 78 -9.94 2.62 -9.49
N ASN A 79 -9.98 1.29 -9.65
CA ASN A 79 -11.21 0.50 -9.52
C ASN A 79 -11.85 0.63 -8.14
N LYS A 80 -11.05 0.75 -7.08
CA LYS A 80 -11.55 0.95 -5.70
C LYS A 80 -11.88 2.42 -5.38
N GLY A 81 -11.63 3.35 -6.31
CA GLY A 81 -11.83 4.79 -6.11
C GLY A 81 -10.86 5.39 -5.09
N VAL A 82 -9.63 4.87 -5.04
CA VAL A 82 -8.60 5.29 -4.09
C VAL A 82 -7.57 6.14 -4.81
N SER A 83 -7.49 7.42 -4.41
CA SER A 83 -6.37 8.28 -4.77
C SER A 83 -5.16 7.99 -3.88
N GLY A 84 -3.96 8.16 -4.43
CA GLY A 84 -2.71 7.98 -3.71
C GLY A 84 -1.51 7.80 -4.63
N THR A 85 -0.41 7.38 -4.04
CA THR A 85 0.87 7.18 -4.73
C THR A 85 1.24 5.71 -4.70
N ILE A 86 1.59 5.16 -5.87
CA ILE A 86 2.18 3.83 -5.97
C ILE A 86 3.68 4.00 -6.10
N LYS A 87 4.45 3.30 -5.28
CA LYS A 87 5.92 3.28 -5.34
C LYS A 87 6.40 1.88 -5.65
N ASN A 88 7.52 1.76 -6.35
CA ASN A 88 8.24 0.49 -6.35
C ASN A 88 8.96 0.27 -5.01
N ILE A 89 9.24 -0.98 -4.67
CA ILE A 89 9.96 -1.34 -3.43
C ILE A 89 11.35 -0.68 -3.33
N SER A 90 12.03 -0.44 -4.46
CA SER A 90 13.31 0.27 -4.47
C SER A 90 13.18 1.79 -4.29
N GLY A 91 11.96 2.35 -4.37
CA GLY A 91 11.70 3.78 -4.19
C GLY A 91 12.06 4.67 -5.38
N THR A 92 12.61 4.11 -6.47
CA THR A 92 13.07 4.86 -7.64
C THR A 92 11.96 5.30 -8.59
N LYS A 93 10.84 4.57 -8.62
CA LYS A 93 9.71 4.83 -9.53
C LYS A 93 8.43 5.05 -8.74
N ARG A 94 7.61 5.99 -9.21
CA ARG A 94 6.31 6.31 -8.62
C ARG A 94 5.26 6.59 -9.68
N ILE A 95 4.01 6.20 -9.39
CA ILE A 95 2.82 6.54 -10.18
C ILE A 95 1.85 7.25 -9.25
N SER A 96 1.37 8.42 -9.67
CA SER A 96 0.29 9.13 -8.96
C SER A 96 -1.07 8.68 -9.51
N VAL A 97 -1.96 8.29 -8.61
CA VAL A 97 -3.34 7.93 -8.94
C VAL A 97 -4.25 9.02 -8.39
N ARG A 98 -4.92 9.74 -9.30
CA ARG A 98 -5.97 10.70 -8.97
C ARG A 98 -7.32 9.99 -8.96
N LYS A 99 -8.24 10.45 -8.10
CA LYS A 99 -9.65 10.07 -8.21
C LYS A 99 -10.16 10.62 -9.54
N LYS A 100 -10.96 9.81 -10.25
CA LYS A 100 -11.92 10.34 -11.22
C LYS A 100 -13.01 11.07 -10.46
#